data_AF-A0A814K1W1-F1
#
_entry.id   AF-A0A814K1W1-F1
#
_cell.length_a   1.000
_cell.length_b   1.000
_cell.length_c   1.000
_cell.angle_alpha   90.00
_cell.angle_beta   90.00
_cell.angle_gamma   90.00
#
_symmetry.space_group_name_H-M   'P 1'
#
loop_
_entity.id
_entity.type
_entity.pdbx_description
1 polymer ?
#
loop_
_entity_poly.entity_id
_entity_poly.type
_entity_poly.pdbx_seq_one_letter_code
_entity_poly.pdbx_strand_id
1 'polypeptide(L)' 'DILVDDLLSHQDGLPYVDQQHAIDDVLDWNRMTSLLTEQNPYWKPGSTYGYHFYTMGFLVGEFIQRIDPQHCTYS' A
#
# COMPACT_ATOMS: atom_id res chain seq x y z
N ASP A 1 4.27 8.38 -11.96
CA ASP A 1 3.07 7.55 -12.09
C ASP A 1 3.35 6.15 -11.59
N ILE A 2 2.38 5.57 -10.90
CA ILE A 2 2.36 4.17 -10.45
C ILE A 2 1.22 3.50 -11.22
N LEU A 3 1.50 2.39 -11.89
CA LEU A 3 0.48 1.61 -12.59
C LEU A 3 -0.14 0.55 -11.68
N VAL A 4 -1.32 0.06 -12.05
CA VAL A 4 -1.94 -1.08 -11.36
C VAL A 4 -1.05 -2.33 -11.42
N ASP A 5 -0.33 -2.53 -12.52
CA ASP A 5 0.60 -3.65 -12.66
C ASP A 5 1.79 -3.52 -11.70
N ASP A 6 2.31 -2.31 -11.48
CA ASP A 6 3.40 -2.08 -10.51
C ASP A 6 2.96 -2.47 -9.10
N LEU A 7 1.72 -2.13 -8.73
CA LEU A 7 1.11 -2.48 -7.46
C LEU A 7 0.99 -4.00 -7.26
N LEU A 8 0.42 -4.69 -8.27
CA LEU A 8 0.15 -6.12 -8.19
C LEU A 8 1.39 -7.00 -8.34
N SER A 9 2.51 -6.43 -8.81
CA SER A 9 3.77 -7.15 -9.06
C SER A 9 4.89 -6.81 -8.07
N HIS A 10 4.60 -6.09 -6.98
CA HIS A 10 5.57 -5.60 -5.99
C HIS A 10 6.66 -4.66 -6.55
N GLN A 11 6.30 -3.87 -7.56
CA GLN A 11 7.20 -2.92 -8.20
C GLN A 11 6.83 -1.46 -7.91
N ASP A 12 5.79 -1.20 -7.11
CA ASP A 12 5.32 0.16 -6.79
C ASP A 12 6.30 1.00 -5.93
N GLY A 13 7.25 0.35 -5.25
CA GLY A 13 8.28 1.03 -4.46
C GLY A 13 7.92 1.32 -3.00
N LEU A 14 6.88 0.70 -2.44
CA LEU A 14 6.40 0.91 -1.07
C LEU A 14 6.43 -0.38 -0.21
N PRO A 15 7.59 -1.07 -0.08
CA PRO A 15 7.68 -2.34 0.65
C PRO A 15 7.51 -2.21 2.16
N TYR A 16 7.72 -1.00 2.72
CA TYR A 16 7.66 -0.68 4.14
C TYR A 16 7.10 0.74 4.35
N VAL A 17 6.64 1.05 5.56
CA VAL A 17 6.28 2.40 5.98
C VAL A 17 7.46 3.10 6.66
N ASP A 18 7.81 4.30 6.18
CA ASP A 18 8.96 5.10 6.64
C ASP A 18 8.74 5.71 8.01
N GLN A 19 7.52 6.23 8.22
CA GLN A 19 7.17 6.82 9.49
C GLN A 19 7.11 5.73 10.56
N GLN A 20 7.74 6.02 11.70
CA GLN A 20 7.65 5.16 12.86
C GLN A 20 6.19 5.02 13.27
N HIS A 21 5.76 3.77 13.44
CA HIS A 21 4.40 3.40 13.82
C HIS A 21 4.46 2.25 14.83
N ALA A 22 3.44 2.17 15.67
CA ALA A 22 3.25 1.09 16.62
C ALA A 22 2.56 -0.11 15.96
N ILE A 23 2.57 -1.25 16.64
CA ILE A 23 1.83 -2.42 16.16
C ILE A 23 0.32 -2.18 16.11
N ASP A 24 -0.19 -1.34 17.02
CA ASP A 24 -1.61 -0.95 17.04
C ASP A 24 -1.98 -0.12 15.79
N ASP A 25 -1.04 0.65 15.23
CA ASP A 25 -1.26 1.37 13.97
C ASP A 25 -1.46 0.39 12.81
N VAL A 26 -0.79 -0.77 12.82
CA VAL A 26 -0.96 -1.81 11.78
C VAL A 26 -2.38 -2.40 11.80
N LEU A 27 -3.08 -2.31 12.92
CA LEU A 27 -4.48 -2.72 13.04
C LEU A 27 -5.45 -1.61 12.60
N ASP A 28 -4.97 -0.38 12.42
CA ASP A 28 -5.76 0.75 11.92
C ASP A 28 -5.54 0.91 10.40
N TRP A 29 -6.53 0.44 9.63
CA TRP A 29 -6.53 0.53 8.18
C TRP A 29 -6.34 1.95 7.65
N ASN A 30 -7.05 2.92 8.25
CA ASN A 30 -7.02 4.32 7.80
C ASN A 30 -5.65 4.94 8.09
N ARG A 31 -5.06 4.60 9.24
CA ARG A 31 -3.72 5.06 9.59
C ARG A 31 -2.69 4.54 8.59
N MET A 32 -2.70 3.24 8.30
CA MET A 32 -1.71 2.62 7.40
C MET A 32 -1.83 3.11 5.96
N THR A 33 -3.05 3.21 5.42
CA THR A 33 -3.27 3.71 4.06
C THR A 33 -2.91 5.19 3.91
N SER A 34 -3.16 6.00 4.94
CA SER A 34 -2.74 7.41 4.96
C SER A 34 -1.21 7.53 4.95
N LEU A 35 -0.52 6.76 5.81
CA LEU A 35 0.94 6.72 5.86
C LEU A 35 1.58 6.37 4.52
N LEU A 36 1.05 5.34 3.86
CA LEU A 36 1.53 4.89 2.56
C LEU A 36 1.25 5.92 1.45
N THR A 37 0.11 6.61 1.50
CA THR A 37 -0.26 7.63 0.50
C THR A 37 0.64 8.88 0.60
N GLU A 38 1.09 9.23 1.79
CA GLU A 38 2.00 10.36 2.03
C GLU A 38 3.46 10.05 1.69
N GLN A 39 3.81 8.76 1.57
CA GLN A 39 5.17 8.30 1.35
C GLN A 39 5.55 8.31 -0.13
N ASN A 40 6.78 8.74 -0.42
CA ASN A 40 7.35 8.57 -1.75
C ASN A 40 7.89 7.15 -1.94
N PRO A 41 7.73 6.54 -3.13
CA PRO A 41 8.38 5.29 -3.44
C PRO A 41 9.89 5.34 -3.23
N TYR A 42 10.44 4.28 -2.63
CA TYR A 42 11.88 4.12 -2.42
C TYR A 42 12.68 4.00 -3.73
N TRP A 43 12.02 3.51 -4.77
CA TRP A 43 12.56 3.41 -6.11
C TRP A 43 11.50 3.81 -7.13
N LYS A 44 11.93 4.05 -8.37
CA LYS A 44 10.99 4.36 -9.44
C LYS A 44 10.06 3.15 -9.69
N PRO A 45 8.73 3.33 -9.69
CA PRO A 45 7.80 2.26 -10.00
C PRO A 45 8.16 1.51 -11.30
N GLY A 46 8.08 0.18 -11.27
CA GLY A 46 8.42 -0.69 -12.40
C GLY A 46 9.91 -0.83 -12.71
N SER A 47 10.81 -0.20 -11.93
CA SER A 47 12.26 -0.30 -12.18
C SER A 47 12.94 -1.47 -11.45
N THR A 48 12.32 -1.99 -10.39
CA THR A 48 12.82 -3.14 -9.63
C THR A 48 11.69 -3.76 -8.79
N TYR A 49 11.94 -4.95 -8.26
CA TYR A 49 11.06 -5.70 -7.37
C TYR A 49 11.57 -5.61 -5.92
N GLY A 50 10.65 -5.47 -4.96
CA GLY A 50 10.95 -5.62 -3.55
C GLY A 50 9.79 -6.28 -2.82
N TYR A 51 10.03 -7.23 -1.94
CA TYR A 51 8.93 -7.92 -1.26
C TYR A 51 8.19 -7.00 -0.27
N HIS A 52 6.85 -6.96 -0.39
CA HIS A 52 5.97 -6.13 0.43
C HIS A 52 5.33 -6.99 1.52
N PHE A 53 6.03 -7.13 2.65
CA PHE A 53 5.63 -8.09 3.69
C PHE A 53 4.21 -7.85 4.23
N TYR A 54 3.84 -6.58 4.45
CA TYR A 54 2.54 -6.22 5.00
C TYR A 54 1.87 -5.04 4.28
N THR A 55 2.62 -4.19 3.56
CA THR A 55 2.08 -3.00 2.88
C THR A 55 1.21 -3.35 1.67
N MET A 56 1.48 -4.47 0.97
CA MET A 56 0.71 -4.95 -0.18
C MET A 56 -0.78 -5.09 0.13
N GLY A 57 -1.12 -5.62 1.31
CA GLY A 57 -2.52 -5.83 1.72
C GLY A 57 -3.29 -4.52 1.79
N PHE A 58 -2.67 -3.48 2.37
CA PHE A 58 -3.27 -2.14 2.45
C PHE A 58 -3.38 -1.50 1.07
N LEU A 59 -2.32 -1.52 0.27
CA LEU A 59 -2.31 -0.86 -1.04
C LEU A 59 -3.35 -1.46 -2.00
N VAL A 60 -3.34 -2.79 -2.14
CA VAL A 60 -4.29 -3.49 -3.03
C VAL A 60 -5.70 -3.43 -2.47
N GLY A 61 -5.87 -3.63 -1.15
CA GLY A 61 -7.17 -3.54 -0.52
C GLY A 61 -7.79 -2.14 -0.68
N GLU A 62 -7.03 -1.08 -0.44
CA GLU A 62 -7.49 0.30 -0.55
C GLU A 62 -7.84 0.66 -2.00
N PHE A 63 -7.05 0.18 -2.96
CA PHE A 63 -7.39 0.29 -4.38
C PHE A 63 -8.74 -0.36 -4.70
N ILE A 64 -8.96 -1.61 -4.24
CA ILE A 64 -10.20 -2.35 -4.48
C ILE A 64 -11.39 -1.63 -3.83
N GLN A 65 -11.27 -1.19 -2.57
CA GLN A 65 -12.33 -0.45 -1.87
C GLN A 65 -12.75 0.82 -2.61
N ARG A 66 -11.80 1.51 -3.26
CA ARG A 66 -12.08 2.72 -4.04
C ARG A 66 -12.80 2.45 -5.35
N ILE A 67 -12.54 1.32 -6.00
CA ILE A 67 -13.17 0.97 -7.29
C ILE A 67 -14.48 0.19 -7.13
N ASP A 68 -14.66 -0.52 -6.01
CA ASP A 68 -15.85 -1.31 -5.70
C ASP A 68 -16.28 -1.19 -4.21
N PRO A 69 -16.73 0.01 -3.79
CA PRO A 69 -17.07 0.27 -2.39
C PRO A 69 -18.29 -0.50 -1.87
N GLN A 70 -19.08 -1.11 -2.76
CA GLN A 70 -20.32 -1.82 -2.40
C GLN A 70 -20.09 -3.28 -2.01
N HIS A 71 -18.97 -3.88 -2.44
CA HIS A 71 -18.70 -5.31 -2.25
C HIS A 71 -17.40 -5.60 -1.49
N CYS A 72 -16.53 -4.60 -1.33
CA CYS A 72 -15.28 -4.74 -0.60
C CYS A 72 -15.23 -3.67 0.49
N THR A 73 -15.61 -4.05 1.71
CA THR A 73 -15.40 -3.25 2.92
C THR A 73 -14.48 -4.03 3.85
N TYR A 74 -13.29 -3.49 4.11
CA TYR A 74 -12.43 -3.98 5.19
C TYR A 74 -12.68 -3.08 6.40
N SER A 75 -13.68 -3.45 7.20
CA SER A 75 -14.05 -2.80 8.46
C SER A 75 -14.19 -3.83 9.56
#